data_AF-A0A2A2LN18-F1
#
_entry.id   AF-A0A2A2LN18-F1
#
_cell.length_a   1.000
_cell.length_b   1.000
_cell.length_c   1.000
_cell.angle_alpha   90.00
_cell.angle_beta   90.00
_cell.angle_gamma   90.00
#
_symmetry.space_group_name_H-M   'P 1'
#
loop_
_entity.id
_entity.type
_entity.pdbx_description
1 polymer ?
#
loop_
_entity_poly.entity_id
_entity_poly.type
_entity_poly.pdbx_seq_one_letter_code
_entity_poly.pdbx_strand_id
1 'polypeptide(L)'
;MLFPNSLGDVVHRVAFWILLALFGSTFIRFMLMIDSNKRVYNHTPGPCRAIHNLNNGSAGMEYIKEENLTFVTFGLGRAYNLSVPCGIAIFRILPENSKFEVEKLKIEGSEFNRKEFAPHGISAYYSKGKTTLYVVNKLTQCIEIFQYQKEKKSLLYRKSVCSPHFTRCNIHV
;
A
#
# COMPACT_ATOMS: atom_id res chain seq x y z
N MET A 1 -44.52 -38.36 -6.58
CA MET A 1 -44.43 -37.79 -5.22
C MET A 1 -43.79 -38.85 -4.33
N LEU A 2 -42.48 -38.76 -4.06
CA LEU A 2 -41.81 -39.68 -3.13
C LEU A 2 -41.96 -39.11 -1.72
N PHE A 3 -42.96 -39.62 -0.98
CA PHE A 3 -43.12 -39.33 0.44
C PHE A 3 -41.90 -39.88 1.21
N PRO A 4 -41.36 -39.11 2.17
CA PRO A 4 -40.22 -39.56 2.97
C PRO A 4 -40.64 -40.71 3.90
N ASN A 5 -39.85 -41.79 3.91
CA ASN A 5 -40.17 -43.01 4.68
C ASN A 5 -39.67 -42.94 6.14
N SER A 6 -38.94 -41.88 6.52
CA SER A 6 -38.38 -41.68 7.86
C SER A 6 -38.05 -40.21 8.12
N LEU A 7 -38.12 -39.77 9.38
CA LEU A 7 -37.67 -38.43 9.83
C LEU A 7 -36.21 -38.16 9.40
N GLY A 8 -35.36 -39.19 9.36
CA GLY A 8 -33.97 -39.10 8.91
C GLY A 8 -33.82 -38.70 7.45
N ASP A 9 -34.69 -39.19 6.56
CA ASP A 9 -34.66 -38.81 5.13
C ASP A 9 -35.02 -37.34 4.92
N VAL A 10 -35.95 -36.82 5.72
CA VAL A 10 -36.31 -35.39 5.69
C VAL A 10 -35.13 -34.54 6.15
N VAL A 11 -34.49 -34.93 7.25
CA VAL A 11 -33.32 -34.22 7.80
C VAL A 11 -32.15 -34.22 6.82
N HIS A 12 -31.83 -35.37 6.20
CA HIS A 12 -30.75 -35.45 5.20
C HIS A 12 -31.02 -34.56 3.98
N ARG A 13 -32.26 -34.54 3.48
CA ARG A 13 -32.64 -33.68 2.35
C ARG A 13 -32.54 -32.20 2.72
N VAL A 14 -33.02 -31.80 3.89
CA VAL A 14 -32.92 -30.41 4.36
C VAL A 14 -31.46 -30.00 4.56
N ALA A 15 -30.66 -30.87 5.20
CA ALA A 15 -29.23 -30.62 5.41
C ALA A 15 -28.47 -30.46 4.08
N PHE A 16 -28.78 -31.29 3.08
CA PHE A 16 -28.19 -31.16 1.74
C PHE A 16 -28.51 -29.79 1.11
N TRP A 17 -29.76 -29.34 1.15
CA TRP A 17 -30.14 -28.03 0.62
C TRP A 17 -29.49 -26.87 1.37
N ILE A 18 -29.36 -26.96 2.70
CA ILE A 18 -28.66 -25.97 3.50
C ILE A 18 -27.18 -25.90 3.11
N LEU A 19 -26.51 -27.06 3.00
CA LEU A 19 -25.10 -27.12 2.59
C LEU A 19 -24.89 -26.57 1.18
N LEU A 20 -25.78 -26.91 0.25
CA LEU A 20 -25.73 -26.38 -1.12
C LEU A 20 -25.93 -24.86 -1.15
N ALA A 21 -26.86 -24.33 -0.35
CA ALA A 21 -27.09 -22.89 -0.23
C ALA A 21 -25.87 -22.17 0.38
N LEU A 22 -25.25 -22.73 1.42
CA LEU A 22 -24.05 -22.17 2.05
C LEU A 22 -22.86 -22.18 1.10
N PHE A 23 -22.67 -23.27 0.34
CA PHE A 23 -21.64 -23.35 -0.68
C PHE A 23 -21.85 -22.32 -1.79
N GLY A 24 -23.07 -22.24 -2.34
CA GLY A 24 -23.43 -21.27 -3.37
C GLY A 24 -23.22 -19.82 -2.90
N SER A 25 -23.66 -19.48 -1.69
CA SER A 25 -23.44 -18.15 -1.09
C SER A 25 -21.96 -17.83 -0.92
N THR A 26 -21.17 -18.78 -0.43
CA THR A 26 -19.72 -18.60 -0.23
C THR A 26 -18.99 -18.42 -1.57
N PHE A 27 -19.36 -19.21 -2.59
CA PHE A 27 -18.80 -19.11 -3.92
C PHE A 27 -19.11 -17.77 -4.59
N ILE A 28 -20.35 -17.29 -4.50
CA ILE A 28 -20.73 -15.97 -5.02
C ILE A 28 -19.96 -14.87 -4.31
N ARG A 29 -19.87 -14.91 -2.97
CA ARG A 29 -19.08 -13.95 -2.19
C ARG A 29 -17.61 -13.97 -2.57
N PHE A 30 -17.04 -15.15 -2.80
CA PHE A 30 -15.67 -15.29 -3.26
C PHE A 30 -15.46 -14.65 -4.64
N MET A 31 -16.37 -14.93 -5.60
CA MET A 31 -16.34 -14.31 -6.93
C MET A 31 -16.46 -12.79 -6.89
N LEU A 32 -17.30 -12.25 -6.00
CA LEU A 32 -17.39 -10.81 -5.78
C LEU A 32 -16.14 -10.24 -5.10
N MET A 33 -15.53 -10.96 -4.16
CA MET A 33 -14.32 -10.50 -3.45
C MET A 33 -13.10 -10.41 -4.39
N ILE A 34 -12.94 -11.34 -5.34
CA ILE A 34 -11.83 -11.30 -6.29
C ILE A 34 -12.05 -10.29 -7.42
N ASP A 35 -13.25 -9.69 -7.53
CA ASP A 35 -13.62 -8.72 -8.55
C ASP A 35 -13.33 -9.22 -10.00
N SER A 36 -13.47 -10.52 -10.27
CA SER A 36 -13.08 -11.13 -11.55
C SER A 36 -13.85 -10.62 -12.77
N ASN A 37 -15.07 -10.11 -12.55
CA ASN A 37 -15.91 -9.52 -13.59
C ASN A 37 -15.62 -8.04 -13.85
N LYS A 38 -14.69 -7.43 -13.11
CA LYS A 38 -14.34 -6.02 -13.26
C LYS A 38 -13.61 -5.81 -14.58
N ARG A 39 -14.23 -5.02 -15.47
CA ARG A 39 -13.61 -4.57 -16.72
C ARG A 39 -12.97 -3.20 -16.49
N VAL A 40 -11.74 -3.03 -16.94
CA VAL A 40 -11.05 -1.73 -16.95
C VAL A 40 -11.25 -1.11 -18.32
N TYR A 41 -11.98 -0.01 -18.38
CA TYR A 41 -12.11 0.78 -19.60
C TYR A 41 -10.90 1.69 -19.75
N ASN A 42 -10.40 1.83 -20.97
CA ASN A 42 -9.24 2.67 -21.24
C ASN A 42 -9.66 4.14 -21.19
N HIS A 43 -9.42 4.78 -20.05
CA HIS A 43 -9.53 6.23 -19.90
C HIS A 43 -8.15 6.84 -20.16
N THR A 44 -8.06 7.79 -21.09
CA THR A 44 -6.84 8.55 -21.38
C THR A 44 -6.93 9.93 -20.72
N PRO A 45 -6.33 10.14 -19.53
CA PRO A 45 -6.44 11.40 -18.78
C PRO A 45 -5.59 12.54 -19.36
N GLY A 46 -5.21 12.46 -20.64
CA GLY A 46 -4.24 13.33 -21.29
C GLY A 46 -2.84 12.70 -21.41
N PRO A 47 -1.80 13.51 -21.63
CA PRO A 47 -0.43 13.05 -21.82
C PRO A 47 0.13 12.44 -20.52
N CYS A 48 0.38 11.13 -20.54
CA CYS A 48 0.96 10.40 -19.42
C CYS A 48 2.46 10.19 -19.61
N ARG A 49 3.24 10.35 -18.55
CA ARG A 49 4.68 10.07 -18.54
C ARG A 49 5.03 9.07 -17.43
N ALA A 50 5.71 7.99 -17.80
CA ALA A 50 6.23 7.03 -16.84
C ALA A 50 7.41 7.63 -16.07
N ILE A 51 7.43 7.39 -14.76
CA ILE A 51 8.53 7.76 -13.91
C ILE A 51 9.60 6.66 -13.99
N HIS A 52 10.70 6.95 -14.68
CA HIS A 52 11.84 6.03 -14.76
C HIS A 52 12.69 6.10 -13.48
N ASN A 53 13.47 5.06 -13.19
CA ASN A 53 14.38 4.93 -12.03
C ASN A 53 13.73 4.58 -10.67
N LEU A 54 12.41 4.37 -10.63
CA LEU A 54 11.66 3.77 -9.52
C LEU A 54 11.14 2.38 -9.91
N ASN A 55 12.05 1.42 -10.04
CA ASN A 55 11.70 0.04 -10.36
C ASN A 55 11.25 -0.70 -9.09
N ASN A 56 10.48 -1.79 -9.26
CA ASN A 56 10.05 -2.72 -8.19
C ASN A 56 8.88 -2.24 -7.31
N GLY A 57 7.97 -1.48 -7.91
CA GLY A 57 6.68 -1.10 -7.34
C GLY A 57 6.73 0.15 -6.47
N SER A 58 5.69 0.98 -6.61
CA SER A 58 5.39 2.13 -5.77
C SER A 58 4.05 1.91 -5.09
N ALA A 59 4.02 1.90 -3.76
CA ALA A 59 2.84 1.50 -3.01
C ALA A 59 2.15 2.68 -2.31
N GLY A 60 2.87 3.78 -2.08
CA GLY A 60 2.34 5.00 -1.48
C GLY A 60 2.96 6.23 -2.12
N MET A 61 2.16 7.29 -2.22
CA MET A 61 2.59 8.61 -2.66
C MET A 61 1.82 9.68 -1.89
N GLU A 62 2.46 10.81 -1.61
CA GLU A 62 1.85 11.93 -0.91
C GLU A 62 2.39 13.25 -1.48
N TYR A 63 1.49 14.16 -1.87
CA TYR A 63 1.85 15.49 -2.35
C TYR A 63 1.78 16.51 -1.20
N ILE A 64 2.85 17.28 -1.03
CA ILE A 64 2.91 18.37 -0.06
C ILE A 64 2.93 19.70 -0.81
N LYS A 65 1.87 20.49 -0.64
CA LYS A 65 1.67 21.76 -1.33
C LYS A 65 2.71 22.80 -0.92
N GLU A 66 3.05 22.87 0.35
CA GLU A 66 3.96 23.86 0.93
C GLU A 66 5.41 23.67 0.45
N GLU A 67 5.81 22.43 0.17
CA GLU A 67 7.12 22.11 -0.40
C GLU A 67 7.11 22.06 -1.94
N ASN A 68 5.91 21.97 -2.52
CA ASN A 68 5.68 21.63 -3.93
C ASN A 68 6.46 20.37 -4.35
N LEU A 69 6.36 19.33 -3.53
CA LEU A 69 7.05 18.05 -3.70
C LEU A 69 6.07 16.90 -3.47
N THR A 70 6.20 15.87 -4.30
CA THR A 70 5.53 14.59 -4.10
C THR A 70 6.54 13.58 -3.58
N PHE A 71 6.23 12.97 -2.45
CA PHE A 71 6.97 11.86 -1.89
C PHE A 71 6.39 10.55 -2.42
N VAL A 72 7.24 9.59 -2.75
CA VAL A 72 6.82 8.27 -3.24
C VAL A 72 7.67 7.18 -2.60
N THR A 73 7.02 6.13 -2.12
CA THR A 73 7.69 4.93 -1.63
C THR A 73 8.00 4.00 -2.80
N PHE A 74 9.12 3.29 -2.74
CA PHE A 74 9.47 2.30 -3.75
C PHE A 74 10.15 1.06 -3.16
N GLY A 75 10.09 -0.04 -3.90
CA GLY A 75 10.79 -1.28 -3.56
C GLY A 75 10.05 -2.17 -2.56
N LEU A 76 8.71 -2.17 -2.60
CA LEU A 76 7.87 -3.04 -1.76
C LEU A 76 8.24 -4.53 -1.91
N GLY A 77 8.82 -4.94 -3.04
CA GLY A 77 9.34 -6.29 -3.26
C GLY A 77 10.26 -6.80 -2.15
N ARG A 78 10.94 -5.91 -1.41
CA ARG A 78 11.76 -6.29 -0.25
C ARG A 78 10.96 -6.98 0.86
N ALA A 79 9.70 -6.61 1.06
CA ALA A 79 8.81 -7.29 2.02
C ALA A 79 8.52 -8.76 1.64
N TYR A 80 8.79 -9.14 0.39
CA TYR A 80 8.58 -10.49 -0.15
C TYR A 80 9.92 -11.19 -0.43
N ASN A 81 10.97 -10.85 0.31
CA ASN A 81 12.32 -11.42 0.20
C ASN A 81 13.00 -11.23 -1.16
N LEU A 82 12.58 -10.23 -1.95
CA LEU A 82 13.27 -9.87 -3.18
C LEU A 82 14.46 -8.94 -2.86
N SER A 83 15.61 -9.21 -3.47
CA SER A 83 16.82 -8.36 -3.34
C SER A 83 16.70 -7.12 -4.22
N VAL A 84 15.77 -6.24 -3.86
CA VAL A 84 15.48 -4.99 -4.58
C VAL A 84 15.86 -3.78 -3.72
N PRO A 85 16.34 -2.68 -4.32
CA PRO A 85 16.49 -1.42 -3.61
C PRO A 85 15.10 -0.91 -3.21
N CYS A 86 14.98 -0.41 -1.98
CA CYS A 86 13.77 0.24 -1.50
C CYS A 86 14.11 1.58 -0.85
N GLY A 87 13.11 2.43 -0.71
CA GLY A 87 13.30 3.73 -0.10
C GLY A 87 12.13 4.67 -0.34
N ILE A 88 12.43 5.95 -0.15
CA ILE A 88 11.52 7.06 -0.43
C ILE A 88 12.23 7.96 -1.42
N ALA A 89 11.51 8.41 -2.43
CA ALA A 89 11.99 9.37 -3.40
C ALA A 89 11.07 10.58 -3.46
N ILE A 90 11.57 11.67 -4.00
CA ILE A 90 10.81 12.88 -4.26
C ILE A 90 10.84 13.23 -5.74
N PHE A 91 9.78 13.88 -6.19
CA PHE A 91 9.77 14.56 -7.48
C PHE A 91 8.91 15.81 -7.39
N ARG A 92 9.16 16.75 -8.29
CA ARG A 92 8.33 17.94 -8.47
C ARG A 92 7.34 17.69 -9.58
N ILE A 93 6.11 18.15 -9.40
CA ILE A 93 5.15 18.23 -10.48
C ILE A 93 5.55 19.44 -11.32
N LEU A 94 6.03 19.18 -12.53
CA LEU A 94 6.50 20.20 -13.46
C LEU A 94 5.55 20.30 -14.67
N PRO A 95 5.54 21.44 -15.38
CA PRO A 95 4.82 21.58 -16.65
C PRO A 95 5.27 20.54 -17.69
N GLU A 96 4.37 20.26 -18.63
CA GLU A 96 4.41 19.14 -19.61
C GLU A 96 5.76 18.94 -20.33
N ASN A 97 6.50 20.01 -20.62
CA ASN A 97 7.76 19.98 -21.36
C ASN A 97 9.02 19.93 -20.48
N SER A 98 8.87 19.78 -19.17
CA SER A 98 10.01 19.78 -18.24
C SER A 98 10.61 18.38 -18.07
N LYS A 99 11.93 18.29 -17.81
CA LYS A 99 12.54 17.03 -17.39
C LYS A 99 12.07 16.69 -15.98
N PHE A 100 11.27 15.63 -15.86
CA PHE A 100 10.95 15.03 -14.57
C PHE A 100 12.18 14.30 -14.03
N GLU A 101 12.68 14.75 -12.88
CA GLU A 101 13.77 14.10 -12.17
C GLU A 101 13.26 13.59 -10.82
N VAL A 102 13.45 12.30 -10.61
CA VAL A 102 13.20 11.65 -9.33
C VAL A 102 14.49 11.60 -8.55
N GLU A 103 14.45 12.06 -7.32
CA GLU A 103 15.58 12.05 -6.41
C GLU A 103 15.31 11.09 -5.25
N LYS A 104 16.16 10.07 -5.11
CA LYS A 104 16.08 9.12 -4.00
C LYS A 104 16.61 9.79 -2.74
N LEU A 105 15.81 9.83 -1.69
CA LEU A 105 16.20 10.44 -0.44
C LEU A 105 17.12 9.51 0.36
N LYS A 106 18.19 10.08 0.90
CA LYS A 106 19.04 9.38 1.87
C LYS A 106 18.36 9.40 3.23
N ILE A 107 18.32 8.27 3.91
CA ILE A 107 17.80 8.18 5.28
C ILE A 107 18.98 8.24 6.26
N GLU A 108 18.98 9.24 7.11
CA GLU A 108 19.94 9.51 8.17
C GLU A 108 19.38 9.07 9.54
N GLY A 109 20.27 8.67 10.44
CA GLY A 109 19.92 8.18 11.77
C GLY A 109 20.59 6.83 12.05
N SER A 110 21.42 6.77 13.09
CA SER A 110 22.15 5.55 13.49
C SER A 110 21.23 4.44 14.00
N GLU A 111 20.10 4.83 14.59
CA GLU A 111 19.10 3.89 15.13
C GLU A 111 18.20 3.27 14.05
N PHE A 112 18.28 3.75 12.82
CA PHE A 112 17.41 3.27 11.75
C PHE A 112 17.93 1.95 11.14
N ASN A 113 17.16 0.87 11.33
CA ASN A 113 17.49 -0.43 10.75
C ASN A 113 17.08 -0.50 9.27
N ARG A 114 18.02 -0.16 8.38
CA ARG A 114 17.82 -0.22 6.92
C ARG A 114 17.53 -1.62 6.37
N LYS A 115 17.97 -2.68 7.06
CA LYS A 115 17.76 -4.07 6.60
C LYS A 115 16.31 -4.48 6.76
N GLU A 116 15.64 -3.96 7.78
CA GLU A 116 14.25 -4.26 8.09
C GLU A 116 13.26 -3.24 7.49
N PHE A 117 13.75 -2.34 6.64
CA PHE A 117 12.91 -1.32 6.05
C PHE A 117 12.28 -1.80 4.74
N ALA A 118 10.95 -1.88 4.71
CA ALA A 118 10.17 -2.13 3.50
C ALA A 118 8.98 -1.13 3.44
N PRO A 119 9.16 0.05 2.83
CA PRO A 119 8.15 1.10 2.85
C PRO A 119 6.93 0.71 2.00
N HIS A 120 5.74 0.97 2.54
CA HIS A 120 4.46 0.73 1.88
C HIS A 120 3.69 2.06 1.76
N GLY A 121 2.69 2.28 2.61
CA GLY A 121 1.94 3.54 2.66
C GLY A 121 2.77 4.67 3.24
N ILE A 122 2.51 5.89 2.78
CA ILE A 122 3.13 7.12 3.25
C ILE A 122 2.06 8.19 3.45
N SER A 123 2.21 8.98 4.49
CA SER A 123 1.45 10.20 4.72
C SER A 123 2.39 11.26 5.27
N ALA A 124 2.06 12.53 5.05
CA ALA A 124 2.90 13.65 5.45
C ALA A 124 2.11 14.67 6.25
N TYR A 125 2.79 15.32 7.18
CA TYR A 125 2.26 16.42 7.96
C TYR A 125 3.24 17.59 7.91
N TYR A 126 2.76 18.72 7.39
CA TYR A 126 3.49 19.97 7.39
C TYR A 126 3.05 20.84 8.58
N SER A 127 4.01 21.29 9.38
CA SER A 127 3.73 22.21 10.48
C SER A 127 4.92 23.09 10.80
N LYS A 128 4.68 24.40 10.91
CA LYS A 128 5.69 25.40 11.33
C LYS A 128 7.01 25.28 10.54
N GLY A 129 6.94 25.12 9.22
CA GLY A 129 8.14 25.01 8.37
C GLY A 129 8.80 23.62 8.37
N LYS A 130 8.19 22.61 9.00
CA LYS A 130 8.74 21.26 9.11
C LYS A 130 7.80 20.24 8.49
N THR A 131 8.36 19.42 7.60
CA THR A 131 7.67 18.28 6.99
C THR A 131 8.02 17.01 7.75
N THR A 132 7.02 16.34 8.31
CA THR A 132 7.14 15.03 8.95
C THR A 132 6.47 13.97 8.07
N LEU A 133 7.15 12.86 7.81
CA LEU A 133 6.62 11.73 7.07
C LEU A 133 6.33 10.57 8.02
N TYR A 134 5.17 9.95 7.84
CA TYR A 134 4.73 8.74 8.51
C TYR A 134 4.69 7.63 7.47
N VAL A 135 5.55 6.63 7.62
CA VAL A 135 5.75 5.60 6.60
C VAL A 135 5.48 4.24 7.21
N VAL A 136 4.53 3.52 6.63
CA VAL A 136 4.23 2.14 7.04
C VAL A 136 5.36 1.24 6.58
N ASN A 137 6.00 0.54 7.51
CA ASN A 137 6.97 -0.49 7.21
C ASN A 137 6.28 -1.86 7.18
N LYS A 138 6.23 -2.47 6.00
CA LYS A 138 5.55 -3.75 5.79
C LYS A 138 6.23 -4.91 6.51
N LEU A 139 7.55 -4.87 6.71
CA LEU A 139 8.25 -5.98 7.35
C LEU A 139 8.04 -6.00 8.86
N THR A 140 8.17 -4.85 9.52
CA THR A 140 8.03 -4.72 10.97
C THR A 140 6.59 -4.46 11.42
N GLN A 141 5.68 -4.10 10.50
CA GLN A 141 4.32 -3.61 10.81
C GLN A 141 4.32 -2.36 11.72
N CYS A 142 5.40 -1.57 11.69
CA CYS A 142 5.51 -0.32 12.43
C CYS A 142 5.36 0.90 11.52
N ILE A 143 5.06 2.05 12.11
CA ILE A 143 5.09 3.34 11.45
C ILE A 143 6.43 4.00 11.73
N GLU A 144 7.25 4.15 10.70
CA GLU A 144 8.52 4.85 10.74
C GLU A 144 8.28 6.35 10.55
N ILE A 145 8.74 7.16 11.50
CA ILE A 145 8.57 8.61 11.46
C ILE A 145 9.89 9.25 11.04
N PHE A 146 9.84 10.01 9.95
CA PHE A 146 10.97 10.75 9.43
C PHE A 146 10.68 12.25 9.43
N GLN A 147 11.70 13.05 9.61
CA GLN A 147 11.63 14.47 9.33
C GLN A 147 12.41 14.78 8.06
N TYR A 148 11.76 15.44 7.11
CA TYR A 148 12.41 15.86 5.87
C TYR A 148 13.32 17.06 6.11
N GLN A 149 14.56 16.94 5.66
CA GLN A 149 15.58 17.99 5.69
C GLN A 149 15.73 18.54 4.27
N LYS A 150 15.12 19.69 4.01
CA LYS A 150 15.04 20.30 2.68
C LYS A 150 16.41 20.64 2.12
N GLU A 151 17.30 21.17 2.95
CA GLU A 151 18.62 21.65 2.57
C GLU A 151 19.55 20.50 2.14
N LYS A 152 19.46 19.37 2.85
CA LYS A 152 20.29 18.17 2.59
C LYS A 152 19.63 17.17 1.66
N LYS A 153 18.34 17.35 1.36
CA LYS A 153 17.49 16.41 0.64
C LYS A 153 17.60 15.00 1.23
N SER A 154 17.46 14.93 2.55
CA SER A 154 17.54 13.70 3.32
C SER A 154 16.37 13.58 4.31
N LEU A 155 16.19 12.38 4.83
CA LEU A 155 15.20 12.04 5.83
C LEU A 155 15.92 11.72 7.12
N LEU A 156 15.70 12.53 8.16
CA LEU A 156 16.17 12.22 9.49
C LEU A 156 15.16 11.30 10.17
N TYR A 157 15.57 10.07 10.46
CA TYR A 157 14.79 9.15 11.27
C TYR A 157 14.58 9.72 12.68
N ARG A 158 13.33 9.65 13.18
CA ARG A 158 12.96 10.14 14.50
C ARG A 158 12.63 9.01 15.46
N LYS A 159 11.75 8.10 15.06
CA LYS A 159 11.32 6.95 15.85
C LYS A 159 10.44 6.01 15.03
N SER A 160 10.30 4.77 15.50
CA SER A 160 9.27 3.84 15.09
C SER A 160 8.13 3.84 16.11
N VAL A 161 6.89 3.76 15.63
CA VAL A 161 5.71 3.49 16.46
C VAL A 161 5.19 2.12 16.07
N CYS A 162 5.25 1.17 17.01
CA CYS A 162 4.81 -0.20 16.81
C CYS A 162 3.62 -0.48 17.73
N SER A 163 2.63 -1.22 17.23
CA SER A 163 1.48 -1.65 18.02
C SER A 163 1.02 -3.03 17.54
N PRO A 164 0.61 -3.95 18.44
CA PRO A 164 -0.01 -5.21 18.04
C PRO A 164 -1.26 -5.00 17.14
N HIS A 165 -1.93 -3.86 17.29
CA HIS A 165 -3.11 -3.49 16.52
C HIS A 165 -2.81 -3.04 15.07
N PHE A 166 -1.53 -2.86 14.70
CA PHE A 166 -1.14 -2.52 13.32
C PHE A 166 -1.10 -3.72 12.38
N THR A 167 -1.53 -4.89 12.86
CA THR A 167 -1.79 -6.06 12.03
C THR A 167 -2.86 -5.71 10.99
N ARG A 168 -2.45 -5.54 9.72
CA ARG A 168 -3.28 -5.15 8.55
C ARG A 168 -3.47 -3.63 8.34
N CYS A 169 -2.48 -2.79 8.65
CA CYS A 169 -2.48 -1.39 8.21
C CYS A 169 -2.45 -1.25 6.66
N ASN A 170 -3.61 -1.40 6.02
CA ASN A 170 -3.92 -0.70 4.79
C ASN A 170 -4.48 0.65 5.21
N ILE A 171 -3.61 1.65 5.36
CA ILE A 171 -4.05 3.03 5.57
C ILE A 171 -4.64 3.48 4.22
N HIS A 172 -5.95 3.30 4.07
CA HIS A 172 -6.72 4.02 3.06
C HIS A 172 -6.96 5.42 3.61
N VAL A 173 -6.24 6.40 3.05
CA VAL A 173 -6.62 7.82 3.13
C VAL A 173 -7.69 8.07 2.09
#